data_AF-A0A0C3FLR8-F1
#
_entry.id   AF-A0A0C3FLR8-F1
#
_cell.length_a   1.000
_cell.length_b   1.000
_cell.length_c   1.000
_cell.angle_alpha   90.00
_cell.angle_beta   90.00
_cell.angle_gamma   90.00
#
_symmetry.space_group_name_H-M   'P 1'
#
loop_
_entity.id
_entity.type
_entity.pdbx_description
1 polymer ?
#
loop_
_entity_poly.entity_id
_entity_poly.type
_entity_poly.pdbx_seq_one_letter_code
_entity_poly.pdbx_strand_id
1 'polypeptide(L)'
;MNGYIGVPNREVFRNTIAALRSRGGVTRFRKATGEGDNAGYAGAKELAKQGAAKDIYDEPDPEIHPSFNLTGAQLATMTQSLAYKGICELKNPKSRRGTARMLAITRHAVKEQTGTFPDDRQVWKSTRHRDFSKVFRTFIWKSIQNTHKIGEYWEKIDNYGHRASCQKCGTIESLEHILLQCDIPGQKTVWRSTKELWLKKHGTWPELANIGAITGCGLIEFRDRGKPLRGENRAYRILISEGAHFIWKLRCARIHGEKPEGEWPKETEIHNRWLAMINARLSL
;
A
#
# COMPACT_ATOMS: atom_id res chain seq x y z
N MET A 1 -8.58 -10.56 28.20
CA MET A 1 -9.09 -9.23 27.79
C MET A 1 -8.01 -8.48 27.01
N ASN A 2 -8.33 -7.82 25.90
CA ASN A 2 -7.34 -7.29 24.95
C ASN A 2 -6.60 -6.01 25.40
N GLY A 3 -6.85 -5.53 26.63
CA GLY A 3 -6.11 -4.41 27.21
C GLY A 3 -6.24 -3.08 26.47
N TYR A 4 -7.34 -2.86 25.76
CA TYR A 4 -7.58 -1.70 24.89
C TYR A 4 -6.59 -1.52 23.72
N ILE A 5 -5.78 -2.53 23.41
CA ILE A 5 -4.88 -2.49 22.26
C ILE A 5 -5.71 -2.38 20.99
N GLY A 6 -5.47 -1.31 20.23
CA GLY A 6 -6.10 -1.11 18.94
C GLY A 6 -7.58 -0.76 18.97
N VAL A 7 -8.05 -0.26 20.10
CA VAL A 7 -9.39 0.30 20.29
C VAL A 7 -9.31 1.81 20.03
N PRO A 8 -10.05 2.34 19.04
CA PRO A 8 -10.18 3.79 18.86
C PRO A 8 -10.77 4.45 20.12
N ASN A 9 -10.31 5.66 20.47
CA ASN A 9 -10.77 6.40 21.66
C ASN A 9 -10.62 5.59 22.97
N ARG A 10 -9.54 4.79 23.09
CA ARG A 10 -9.31 3.88 24.22
C ARG A 10 -9.42 4.52 25.59
N GLU A 11 -9.03 5.79 25.73
CA GLU A 11 -9.07 6.52 27.00
C GLU A 11 -10.51 6.75 27.45
N VAL A 12 -11.40 7.19 26.55
CA VAL A 12 -12.84 7.35 26.83
C VAL A 12 -13.45 6.02 27.27
N PHE A 13 -13.15 4.93 26.55
CA PHE A 13 -13.66 3.60 26.91
C PHE A 13 -13.14 3.12 28.26
N ARG A 14 -11.85 3.36 28.56
CA ARG A 14 -11.22 2.99 29.82
C ARG A 14 -11.86 3.75 30.99
N ASN A 15 -12.07 5.06 30.86
CA ASN A 15 -12.72 5.89 31.87
C ASN A 15 -14.16 5.45 32.09
N THR A 16 -14.91 5.25 31.00
CA THR A 16 -16.32 4.83 31.07
C THR A 16 -16.48 3.46 31.74
N ILE A 17 -15.65 2.47 31.36
CA ILE A 17 -15.71 1.13 31.95
C ILE A 17 -15.33 1.16 33.44
N ALA A 18 -14.34 1.97 33.81
CA ALA A 18 -13.97 2.11 35.21
C ALA A 18 -15.08 2.78 36.04
N ALA A 19 -15.70 3.83 35.52
CA ALA A 19 -16.85 4.49 36.14
C ALA A 19 -18.08 3.58 36.26
N LEU A 20 -18.29 2.67 35.30
CA LEU A 20 -19.35 1.67 35.40
C LEU A 20 -19.07 0.61 36.47
N ARG A 21 -17.80 0.21 36.63
CA ARG A 21 -17.39 -0.78 37.63
C ARG A 21 -17.33 -0.24 39.05
N SER A 22 -17.11 1.07 39.22
CA SER A 22 -17.13 1.72 40.53
C SER A 22 -18.54 1.83 41.12
N ARG A 23 -19.59 1.69 40.29
CA ARG A 23 -20.98 1.67 40.76
C ARG A 23 -21.27 0.36 41.47
N GLY A 24 -21.77 0.43 42.70
CA GLY A 24 -22.20 -0.76 43.45
C GLY A 24 -23.50 -1.40 42.95
N GLY A 25 -24.28 -0.69 42.12
CA GLY A 25 -25.58 -1.16 41.60
C GLY A 25 -25.50 -1.77 40.20
N VAL A 26 -26.42 -2.70 39.91
CA VAL A 26 -26.56 -3.30 38.57
C VAL A 26 -26.93 -2.23 37.54
N THR A 27 -26.07 -2.03 36.54
CA THR A 27 -26.34 -1.11 35.43
C THR A 27 -26.87 -1.88 34.22
N ARG A 28 -28.05 -1.50 33.71
CA ARG A 28 -28.66 -2.10 32.52
C ARG A 28 -28.69 -1.05 31.40
N PHE A 29 -28.20 -1.42 30.22
CA PHE A 29 -28.26 -0.56 29.05
C PHE A 29 -29.55 -0.80 28.28
N ARG A 30 -30.26 0.29 27.96
CA ARG A 30 -31.42 0.27 27.06
C ARG A 30 -31.13 1.22 25.90
N LYS A 31 -31.23 0.73 24.66
CA LYS A 31 -31.15 1.58 23.47
C LYS A 31 -32.52 2.26 23.27
N ALA A 32 -32.56 3.59 23.35
CA ALA A 32 -33.75 4.34 22.96
C ALA A 32 -33.92 4.29 21.43
N THR A 33 -35.16 4.12 20.96
CA THR A 33 -35.45 4.01 19.51
C THR A 33 -35.90 5.31 18.87
N GLY A 34 -36.26 6.33 19.66
CA GLY A 34 -36.62 7.66 19.17
C GLY A 34 -37.07 8.60 20.28
N GLU A 35 -37.48 9.82 19.90
CA GLU A 35 -37.87 10.89 20.82
C GLU A 35 -39.17 10.60 21.59
N GLY A 36 -40.05 9.74 21.07
CA GLY A 36 -41.30 9.33 21.72
C GLY A 36 -41.17 8.25 22.81
N ASP A 37 -39.97 7.68 22.99
CA ASP A 37 -39.74 6.51 23.84
C ASP A 37 -39.44 6.88 25.31
N ASN A 38 -38.93 8.10 25.55
CA ASN A 38 -38.55 8.57 26.89
C ASN A 38 -38.32 10.11 26.91
N ALA A 39 -39.00 10.84 27.80
CA ALA A 39 -38.82 12.29 27.97
C ALA A 39 -37.36 12.70 28.28
N GLY A 40 -36.59 11.83 28.96
CA GLY A 40 -35.17 12.09 29.23
C GLY A 40 -34.27 12.04 27.99
N TYR A 41 -34.68 11.35 26.92
CA TYR A 41 -33.90 11.28 25.69
C TYR A 41 -33.89 12.61 24.94
N ALA A 42 -35.06 13.23 24.78
CA ALA A 42 -35.20 14.52 24.11
C ALA A 42 -34.40 15.62 24.84
N GLY A 43 -34.49 15.67 26.17
CA GLY A 43 -33.71 16.59 27.00
C GLY A 43 -32.20 16.37 26.88
N ALA A 44 -31.72 15.13 26.95
CA ALA A 44 -30.30 14.83 26.80
C ALA A 44 -29.77 15.19 25.41
N LYS A 45 -30.56 14.97 24.35
CA LYS A 45 -30.20 15.34 22.98
C LYS A 45 -30.07 16.85 22.82
N GLU A 46 -30.97 17.62 23.43
CA GLU A 46 -30.92 19.08 23.37
C GLU A 46 -29.72 19.65 24.16
N LEU A 47 -29.45 19.12 25.36
CA LEU A 47 -28.24 19.47 26.12
C LEU A 47 -26.94 19.14 25.35
N ALA A 48 -26.90 18.01 24.64
CA ALA A 48 -25.75 17.66 23.81
C ALA A 48 -25.52 18.65 22.66
N LYS A 49 -26.59 19.16 22.02
CA LYS A 49 -26.47 20.20 20.98
C LYS A 49 -25.97 21.51 21.57
N GLN A 50 -26.49 21.92 22.72
CA GLN A 50 -26.05 23.14 23.40
C GLN A 50 -24.57 23.03 23.78
N GLY A 51 -24.15 21.89 24.32
CA GLY A 51 -22.74 21.61 24.60
C GLY A 51 -21.85 21.66 23.36
N ALA A 52 -22.31 21.14 22.23
CA ALA A 52 -21.58 21.19 20.96
C ALA A 52 -21.45 22.61 20.36
N ALA A 53 -22.32 23.53 20.77
CA ALA A 53 -22.32 24.93 20.31
C ALA A 53 -21.52 25.88 21.24
N LYS A 54 -20.96 25.38 22.36
CA LYS A 54 -20.13 26.20 23.24
C LYS A 54 -18.76 26.46 22.62
N ASP A 55 -18.26 27.68 22.77
CA ASP A 55 -16.89 28.05 22.38
C ASP A 55 -15.82 27.46 23.31
N ILE A 56 -16.19 27.26 24.59
CA ILE A 56 -15.36 26.62 25.62
C ILE A 56 -16.06 25.33 26.04
N TYR A 57 -15.36 24.21 25.87
CA TYR A 57 -15.90 22.88 26.11
C TYR A 57 -15.71 22.45 27.57
N ASP A 58 -16.69 21.74 28.11
CA ASP A 58 -16.57 21.08 29.41
C ASP A 58 -15.77 19.77 29.23
N GLU A 59 -14.58 19.67 29.79
CA GLU A 59 -13.79 18.44 29.76
C GLU A 59 -14.26 17.47 30.85
N PRO A 60 -14.59 16.21 30.52
CA PRO A 60 -14.93 15.22 31.53
C PRO A 60 -13.69 14.88 32.37
N ASP A 61 -13.87 14.77 33.68
CA ASP A 61 -12.81 14.36 34.60
C ASP A 61 -12.25 12.98 34.19
N PRO A 62 -10.96 12.89 33.83
CA PRO A 62 -10.36 11.64 33.40
C PRO A 62 -9.92 10.75 34.57
N GLU A 63 -10.10 11.17 35.83
CA GLU A 63 -9.58 10.44 36.98
C GLU A 63 -10.26 9.08 37.15
N ILE A 64 -9.46 8.02 37.02
CA ILE A 64 -9.91 6.65 37.25
C ILE A 64 -9.41 6.18 38.62
N HIS A 65 -10.34 5.79 39.48
CA HIS A 65 -9.99 5.13 40.74
C HIS A 65 -9.11 3.88 40.49
N PRO A 66 -7.92 3.77 41.13
CA PRO A 66 -6.92 2.74 40.80
C PRO A 66 -7.45 1.30 40.79
N SER A 67 -8.36 0.94 41.70
CA SER A 67 -8.95 -0.40 41.79
C SER A 67 -9.76 -0.83 40.57
N PHE A 68 -10.25 0.12 39.77
CA PHE A 68 -11.01 -0.16 38.55
C PHE A 68 -10.20 0.09 37.28
N ASN A 69 -8.93 0.50 37.44
CA ASN A 69 -8.03 0.83 36.36
C ASN A 69 -7.32 -0.42 35.81
N LEU A 70 -8.04 -1.28 35.08
CA LEU A 70 -7.40 -2.42 34.42
C LEU A 70 -6.49 -1.94 33.28
N THR A 71 -5.19 -2.10 33.48
CA THR A 71 -4.17 -1.75 32.49
C THR A 71 -3.57 -2.98 31.82
N GLY A 72 -3.27 -2.85 30.52
CA GLY A 72 -2.56 -3.88 29.77
C GLY A 72 -3.43 -5.03 29.29
N ALA A 73 -2.90 -5.78 28.32
CA ALA A 73 -3.55 -6.98 27.81
C ALA A 73 -3.18 -8.18 28.68
N GLN A 74 -4.17 -9.03 28.96
CA GLN A 74 -3.96 -10.22 29.78
C GLN A 74 -3.11 -11.25 29.01
N LEU A 75 -1.90 -11.53 29.50
CA LEU A 75 -0.93 -12.43 28.86
C LEU A 75 -1.50 -13.83 28.58
N ALA A 76 -2.25 -14.40 29.52
CA ALA A 76 -2.87 -15.73 29.37
C ALA A 76 -3.82 -15.85 28.17
N THR A 77 -4.39 -14.73 27.71
CA THR A 77 -5.31 -14.68 26.55
C THR A 77 -4.72 -13.94 25.35
N MET A 78 -3.44 -13.57 25.42
CA MET A 78 -2.79 -12.74 24.42
C MET A 78 -2.37 -13.56 23.21
N THR A 79 -2.76 -13.12 22.01
CA THR A 79 -2.27 -13.70 20.77
C THR A 79 -1.04 -12.95 20.28
N GLN A 80 -0.22 -13.60 19.45
CA GLN A 80 0.92 -12.94 18.78
C GLN A 80 0.47 -11.71 17.97
N SER A 81 -0.69 -11.79 17.30
CA SER A 81 -1.23 -10.67 16.51
C SER A 81 -1.61 -9.47 17.39
N LEU A 82 -2.19 -9.72 18.57
CA LEU A 82 -2.54 -8.69 19.54
C LEU A 82 -1.27 -8.07 20.16
N ALA A 83 -0.29 -8.90 20.54
CA ALA A 83 0.99 -8.45 21.08
C ALA A 83 1.73 -7.58 20.05
N TYR A 84 1.81 -8.02 18.80
CA TYR A 84 2.42 -7.27 17.71
C TYR A 84 1.73 -5.92 17.49
N LYS A 85 0.39 -5.89 17.48
CA LYS A 85 -0.39 -4.65 17.36
C LYS A 85 -0.07 -3.68 18.50
N GLY A 86 0.01 -4.16 19.74
CA GLY A 86 0.38 -3.35 20.91
C GLY A 86 1.81 -2.79 20.79
N ILE A 87 2.78 -3.60 20.37
CA ILE A 87 4.16 -3.15 20.13
C ILE A 87 4.18 -2.08 19.04
N CYS A 88 3.42 -2.25 17.96
CA CYS A 88 3.32 -1.26 16.89
C CYS A 88 2.66 0.05 17.33
N GLU A 89 1.73 0.04 18.28
CA GLU A 89 1.14 1.26 18.84
C GLU A 89 2.10 2.01 19.78
N LEU A 90 2.98 1.27 20.47
CA LEU A 90 4.00 1.86 21.34
C LEU A 90 5.19 2.40 20.54
N LYS A 91 5.53 1.73 19.43
CA LYS A 91 6.60 2.16 18.55
C LYS A 91 6.05 3.22 17.59
N ASN A 92 6.66 4.40 17.57
CA ASN A 92 6.51 5.35 16.48
C ASN A 92 7.62 5.07 15.44
N PRO A 93 7.40 4.20 14.44
CA PRO A 93 8.43 3.95 13.43
C PRO A 93 8.73 5.25 12.70
N LYS A 94 10.00 5.65 12.68
CA LYS A 94 10.43 6.83 11.93
C LYS A 94 10.09 6.63 10.46
N SER A 95 9.41 7.61 9.86
CA SER A 95 9.14 7.61 8.43
C SER A 95 10.47 7.56 7.67
N ARG A 96 10.62 6.58 6.78
CA ARG A 96 11.83 6.44 5.96
C ARG A 96 11.69 7.37 4.76
N ARG A 97 12.67 8.27 4.58
CA ARG A 97 12.68 9.26 3.48
C ARG A 97 12.43 8.64 2.10
N GLY A 98 13.06 7.49 1.82
CA GLY A 98 12.87 6.77 0.55
C GLY A 98 11.44 6.29 0.33
N THR A 99 10.81 5.74 1.37
CA THR A 99 9.42 5.29 1.35
C THR A 99 8.46 6.47 1.18
N ALA A 100 8.66 7.57 1.91
CA ALA A 100 7.84 8.77 1.80
C ALA A 100 7.91 9.38 0.39
N ARG A 101 9.11 9.46 -0.20
CA ARG A 101 9.31 9.93 -1.58
C ARG A 101 8.55 9.04 -2.57
N MET A 102 8.66 7.73 -2.45
CA MET A 102 8.01 6.82 -3.40
C MET A 102 6.49 6.85 -3.25
N LEU A 103 5.96 6.91 -2.02
CA LEU A 103 4.53 7.12 -1.78
C LEU A 103 4.03 8.41 -2.43
N ALA A 104 4.77 9.52 -2.30
CA ALA A 104 4.41 10.77 -2.98
C ALA A 104 4.35 10.59 -4.50
N ILE A 105 5.41 10.04 -5.12
CA ILE A 105 5.45 9.77 -6.56
C ILE A 105 4.25 8.90 -7.00
N THR A 106 3.99 7.79 -6.29
CA THR A 106 2.84 6.91 -6.57
C THR A 106 1.51 7.67 -6.50
N ARG A 107 1.28 8.46 -5.44
CA ARG A 107 0.02 9.18 -5.22
C ARG A 107 -0.23 10.25 -6.28
N HIS A 108 0.82 10.98 -6.67
CA HIS A 108 0.75 11.97 -7.74
C HIS A 108 0.45 11.31 -9.10
N ALA A 109 1.15 10.23 -9.45
CA ALA A 109 0.89 9.50 -10.70
C ALA A 109 -0.53 8.92 -10.75
N VAL A 110 -1.05 8.40 -9.64
CA VAL A 110 -2.45 7.92 -9.57
C VAL A 110 -3.42 9.09 -9.77
N LYS A 111 -3.20 10.23 -9.11
CA LYS A 111 -4.08 11.41 -9.27
C LYS A 111 -4.10 11.92 -10.72
N GLU A 112 -2.96 11.93 -11.40
CA GLU A 112 -2.89 12.32 -12.81
C GLU A 112 -3.73 11.40 -13.71
N GLN A 113 -3.78 10.11 -13.39
CA GLN A 113 -4.52 9.12 -14.19
C GLN A 113 -6.01 9.00 -13.80
N THR A 114 -6.37 9.14 -12.52
CA THR A 114 -7.73 8.89 -12.01
C THR A 114 -8.48 10.14 -11.57
N GLY A 115 -7.79 11.28 -11.46
CA GLY A 115 -8.31 12.51 -10.85
C GLY A 115 -8.44 12.46 -9.32
N THR A 116 -8.26 11.30 -8.70
CA THR A 116 -8.41 11.10 -7.25
C THR A 116 -7.06 10.94 -6.58
N PHE A 117 -6.83 11.65 -5.47
CA PHE A 117 -5.58 11.56 -4.72
C PHE A 117 -5.70 10.47 -3.64
N PRO A 118 -5.04 9.31 -3.81
CA PRO A 118 -5.15 8.24 -2.82
C PRO A 118 -4.38 8.59 -1.55
N ASP A 119 -4.78 8.01 -0.43
CA ASP A 119 -3.99 7.99 0.80
C ASP A 119 -2.94 6.85 0.77
N ASP A 120 -1.95 6.92 1.68
CA ASP A 120 -0.89 5.91 1.77
C ASP A 120 -1.45 4.50 2.03
N ARG A 121 -2.54 4.40 2.80
CA ARG A 121 -3.18 3.11 3.13
C ARG A 121 -3.79 2.47 1.89
N GLN A 122 -4.40 3.24 1.00
CA GLN A 122 -4.93 2.79 -0.28
C GLN A 122 -3.81 2.28 -1.18
N VAL A 123 -2.67 3.01 -1.24
CA VAL A 123 -1.48 2.57 -1.97
C VAL A 123 -0.99 1.22 -1.42
N TRP A 124 -0.79 1.10 -0.10
CA TRP A 124 -0.35 -0.17 0.49
C TRP A 124 -1.35 -1.30 0.29
N LYS A 125 -2.65 -1.04 0.37
CA LYS A 125 -3.70 -2.03 0.14
C LYS A 125 -3.67 -2.52 -1.31
N SER A 126 -3.45 -1.64 -2.29
CA SER A 126 -3.44 -1.99 -3.70
C SER A 126 -2.27 -2.92 -4.07
N THR A 127 -1.13 -2.83 -3.38
CA THR A 127 -0.01 -3.78 -3.58
C THR A 127 -0.38 -5.24 -3.41
N ARG A 128 -1.49 -5.53 -2.70
CA ARG A 128 -2.00 -6.89 -2.44
C ARG A 128 -3.14 -7.29 -3.37
N HIS A 129 -3.36 -6.57 -4.46
CA HIS A 129 -4.46 -6.85 -5.39
C HIS A 129 -4.44 -8.30 -5.87
N ARG A 130 -5.62 -8.92 -5.96
CA ARG A 130 -5.77 -10.35 -6.30
C ARG A 130 -5.16 -10.71 -7.66
N ASP A 131 -5.25 -9.78 -8.61
CA ASP A 131 -4.73 -9.96 -9.98
C ASP A 131 -3.20 -10.00 -10.02
N PHE A 132 -2.50 -9.55 -8.96
CA PHE A 132 -1.05 -9.60 -8.90
C PHE A 132 -0.53 -10.96 -8.44
N SER A 133 0.51 -11.43 -9.13
CA SER A 133 1.28 -12.62 -8.73
C SER A 133 1.98 -12.38 -7.38
N LYS A 134 2.19 -13.43 -6.58
CA LYS A 134 2.85 -13.34 -5.27
C LYS A 134 4.22 -12.66 -5.38
N VAL A 135 4.98 -12.99 -6.43
CA VAL A 135 6.30 -12.42 -6.70
C VAL A 135 6.23 -10.92 -7.00
N PHE A 136 5.24 -10.48 -7.79
CA PHE A 136 5.05 -9.06 -8.05
C PHE A 136 4.65 -8.29 -6.78
N ARG A 137 3.79 -8.85 -5.92
CA ARG A 137 3.40 -8.20 -4.65
C ARG A 137 4.62 -7.91 -3.77
N THR A 138 5.57 -8.84 -3.70
CA THR A 138 6.84 -8.64 -3.00
C THR A 138 7.70 -7.57 -3.69
N PHE A 139 7.79 -7.63 -5.02
CA PHE A 139 8.54 -6.66 -5.81
C PHE A 139 8.02 -5.24 -5.62
N ILE A 140 6.72 -4.99 -5.83
CA ILE A 140 6.11 -3.66 -5.73
C ILE A 140 6.16 -3.13 -4.29
N TRP A 141 6.00 -3.99 -3.28
CA TRP A 141 6.17 -3.59 -1.87
C TRP A 141 7.61 -3.11 -1.62
N LYS A 142 8.63 -3.85 -2.10
CA LYS A 142 10.04 -3.44 -1.98
C LYS A 142 10.35 -2.17 -2.78
N SER A 143 9.68 -1.97 -3.91
CA SER A 143 9.77 -0.77 -4.75
C SER A 143 9.28 0.46 -3.99
N ILE A 144 8.07 0.40 -3.40
CA ILE A 144 7.52 1.51 -2.61
C ILE A 144 8.34 1.75 -1.34
N GLN A 145 8.87 0.70 -0.71
CA GLN A 145 9.79 0.83 0.43
C GLN A 145 11.20 1.33 0.04
N ASN A 146 11.51 1.45 -1.25
CA ASN A 146 12.85 1.78 -1.76
C ASN A 146 13.96 0.89 -1.17
N THR A 147 13.76 -0.44 -1.22
CA THR A 147 14.65 -1.45 -0.58
C THR A 147 15.34 -2.40 -1.55
N HIS A 148 15.22 -2.16 -2.87
CA HIS A 148 15.93 -2.94 -3.85
C HIS A 148 17.43 -2.64 -3.82
N LYS A 149 18.25 -3.66 -4.10
CA LYS A 149 19.71 -3.52 -4.22
C LYS A 149 20.07 -2.95 -5.60
N ILE A 150 20.07 -1.63 -5.71
CA ILE A 150 20.30 -0.85 -6.95
C ILE A 150 21.12 0.40 -6.64
N GLY A 151 21.81 0.95 -7.64
CA GLY A 151 22.50 2.23 -7.53
C GLY A 151 23.51 2.28 -6.39
N GLU A 152 23.43 3.37 -5.61
CA GLU A 152 24.25 3.67 -4.42
C GLU A 152 24.35 2.53 -3.39
N TYR A 153 23.44 1.56 -3.41
CA TYR A 153 23.58 0.37 -2.55
C TYR A 153 24.87 -0.39 -2.86
N TRP A 154 25.22 -0.53 -4.15
CA TRP A 154 26.37 -1.31 -4.59
C TRP A 154 27.70 -0.58 -4.41
N GLU A 155 27.70 0.75 -4.42
CA GLU A 155 28.91 1.56 -4.17
C GLU A 155 29.49 1.34 -2.77
N LYS A 156 28.64 0.94 -1.82
CA LYS A 156 29.01 0.69 -0.42
C LYS A 156 29.59 -0.70 -0.20
N ILE A 157 29.57 -1.55 -1.22
CA ILE A 157 30.04 -2.93 -1.13
C ILE A 157 31.34 -3.03 -1.92
N ASP A 158 32.41 -3.39 -1.21
CA ASP A 158 33.72 -3.56 -1.80
C ASP A 158 33.70 -4.56 -2.97
N ASN A 159 34.41 -4.24 -4.05
CA ASN A 159 34.46 -4.99 -5.33
C ASN A 159 33.13 -5.08 -6.13
N TYR A 160 32.02 -4.51 -5.64
CA TYR A 160 30.72 -4.57 -6.34
C TYR A 160 30.23 -3.22 -6.86
N GLY A 161 30.99 -2.15 -6.73
CA GLY A 161 30.63 -0.80 -7.18
C GLY A 161 30.26 -0.71 -8.67
N HIS A 162 30.83 -1.56 -9.52
CA HIS A 162 30.49 -1.65 -10.95
C HIS A 162 29.00 -1.96 -11.21
N ARG A 163 28.27 -2.51 -10.23
CA ARG A 163 26.83 -2.80 -10.30
C ARG A 163 25.93 -1.61 -9.96
N ALA A 164 26.50 -0.49 -9.53
CA ALA A 164 25.75 0.72 -9.21
C ALA A 164 25.21 1.40 -10.47
N SER A 165 25.98 1.37 -11.55
CA SER A 165 25.68 2.11 -12.78
C SER A 165 25.26 1.17 -13.91
N CYS A 166 24.42 1.69 -14.80
CA CYS A 166 24.04 0.98 -16.02
C CYS A 166 25.23 0.99 -17.01
N GLN A 167 25.72 -0.19 -17.39
CA GLN A 167 26.87 -0.34 -18.30
C GLN A 167 26.67 0.32 -19.67
N LYS A 168 25.42 0.39 -20.16
CA LYS A 168 25.12 1.00 -21.46
C LYS A 168 24.79 2.48 -21.36
N CYS A 169 24.06 2.88 -20.32
CA CYS A 169 23.54 4.25 -20.20
C CYS A 169 24.47 5.18 -19.42
N GLY A 170 25.44 4.64 -18.67
CA GLY A 170 26.38 5.42 -17.86
C GLY A 170 25.78 6.09 -16.63
N THR A 171 24.47 5.94 -16.38
CA THR A 171 23.77 6.54 -15.24
C THR A 171 23.68 5.58 -14.06
N ILE A 172 23.66 6.11 -12.83
CA ILE A 172 23.35 5.34 -11.62
C ILE A 172 21.98 4.67 -11.78
N GLU A 173 21.93 3.36 -11.57
CA GLU A 173 20.69 2.60 -11.74
C GLU A 173 19.66 2.97 -10.67
N SER A 174 18.57 3.58 -11.10
CA SER A 174 17.34 3.73 -10.33
C SER A 174 16.28 2.73 -10.81
N LEU A 175 15.24 2.50 -10.00
CA LEU A 175 14.14 1.63 -10.41
C LEU A 175 13.40 2.21 -11.63
N GLU A 176 13.28 3.53 -11.69
CA GLU A 176 12.73 4.25 -12.83
C GLU A 176 13.59 4.08 -14.08
N HIS A 177 14.91 4.18 -13.95
CA HIS A 177 15.83 3.90 -15.03
C HIS A 177 15.63 2.49 -15.58
N ILE A 178 15.70 1.47 -14.70
CA ILE A 178 15.59 0.06 -15.07
C ILE A 178 14.26 -0.23 -15.78
N LEU A 179 13.15 0.30 -15.28
CA LEU A 179 11.83 -0.04 -15.80
C LEU A 179 11.42 0.84 -16.98
N LEU A 180 11.80 2.11 -17.05
CA LEU A 180 11.23 3.06 -18.01
C LEU A 180 12.24 3.69 -18.98
N GLN A 181 13.53 3.76 -18.64
CA GLN A 181 14.50 4.57 -19.39
C GLN A 181 15.69 3.77 -19.96
N CYS A 182 15.93 2.55 -19.48
CA CYS A 182 17.13 1.79 -19.81
C CYS A 182 17.21 1.39 -21.29
N ASP A 183 18.36 1.66 -21.92
CA ASP A 183 18.63 1.30 -23.32
C ASP A 183 19.16 -0.12 -23.52
N ILE A 184 19.45 -0.85 -22.44
CA ILE A 184 19.89 -2.24 -22.57
C ILE A 184 18.72 -3.08 -23.13
N PRO A 185 18.96 -3.98 -24.12
CA PRO A 185 17.90 -4.77 -24.72
C PRO A 185 16.98 -5.44 -23.69
N GLY A 186 15.67 -5.35 -23.96
CA GLY A 186 14.62 -5.99 -23.20
C GLY A 186 13.54 -5.06 -22.68
N GLN A 187 13.91 -3.94 -22.05
CA GLN A 187 12.92 -2.99 -21.51
C GLN A 187 11.98 -2.46 -22.60
N LYS A 188 12.54 -1.92 -23.69
CA LYS A 188 11.77 -1.41 -24.84
C LYS A 188 10.94 -2.50 -25.50
N THR A 189 11.51 -3.68 -25.72
CA THR A 189 10.81 -4.84 -26.31
C THR A 189 9.60 -5.25 -25.47
N VAL A 190 9.74 -5.30 -24.14
CA VAL A 190 8.66 -5.69 -23.22
C VAL A 190 7.54 -4.65 -23.26
N TRP A 191 7.86 -3.36 -23.15
CA TRP A 191 6.81 -2.33 -23.19
C TRP A 191 6.16 -2.18 -24.56
N ARG A 192 6.92 -2.33 -25.65
CA ARG A 192 6.37 -2.38 -27.00
C ARG A 192 5.37 -3.52 -27.12
N SER A 193 5.76 -4.73 -26.73
CA SER A 193 4.89 -5.92 -26.80
C SER A 193 3.65 -5.76 -25.90
N THR A 194 3.81 -5.15 -24.73
CA THR A 194 2.72 -4.88 -23.79
C THR A 194 1.72 -3.86 -24.37
N LYS A 195 2.24 -2.78 -24.98
CA LYS A 195 1.45 -1.74 -25.65
C LYS A 195 0.71 -2.30 -26.85
N GLU A 196 1.38 -3.06 -27.70
CA GLU A 196 0.77 -3.74 -28.85
C GLU A 196 -0.37 -4.68 -28.42
N LEU A 197 -0.17 -5.47 -27.37
CA LEU A 197 -1.21 -6.38 -26.87
C LEU A 197 -2.42 -5.62 -26.31
N TRP A 198 -2.20 -4.52 -25.60
CA TRP A 198 -3.28 -3.66 -25.12
C TRP A 198 -4.07 -3.03 -26.28
N LEU A 199 -3.38 -2.49 -27.27
CA LEU A 199 -3.98 -1.80 -28.41
C LEU A 199 -4.77 -2.73 -29.35
N LYS A 200 -4.58 -4.05 -29.25
CA LYS A 200 -5.44 -5.02 -29.98
C LYS A 200 -6.91 -4.98 -29.54
N LYS A 201 -7.20 -4.52 -28.32
CA LYS A 201 -8.57 -4.49 -27.77
C LYS A 201 -8.99 -3.14 -27.21
N HIS A 202 -8.06 -2.22 -26.96
CA HIS A 202 -8.34 -0.93 -26.33
C HIS A 202 -7.80 0.21 -27.20
N GLY A 203 -8.53 1.33 -27.26
CA GLY A 203 -8.23 2.42 -28.20
C GLY A 203 -7.00 3.26 -27.84
N THR A 204 -6.63 3.34 -26.56
CA THR A 204 -5.57 4.24 -26.08
C THR A 204 -4.68 3.56 -25.06
N TRP A 205 -3.36 3.68 -25.24
CA TRP A 205 -2.39 3.16 -24.27
C TRP A 205 -2.25 4.12 -23.07
N PRO A 206 -2.42 3.65 -21.82
CA PRO A 206 -2.12 4.43 -20.63
C PRO A 206 -0.61 4.63 -20.50
N GLU A 207 -0.12 5.81 -20.87
CA GLU A 207 1.31 6.11 -20.86
C GLU A 207 1.92 6.01 -19.44
N LEU A 208 3.11 5.42 -19.36
CA LEU A 208 3.82 5.19 -18.11
C LEU A 208 4.85 6.30 -17.90
N ALA A 209 4.37 7.50 -17.52
CA ALA A 209 5.21 8.70 -17.44
C ALA A 209 6.35 8.59 -16.43
N ASN A 210 6.14 7.88 -15.32
CA ASN A 210 7.12 7.69 -14.25
C ASN A 210 6.88 6.39 -13.48
N ILE A 211 7.79 6.07 -12.56
CA ILE A 211 7.71 4.85 -11.73
C ILE A 211 6.41 4.76 -10.89
N GLY A 212 5.77 5.89 -10.62
CA GLY A 212 4.47 5.99 -9.95
C GLY A 212 3.36 5.28 -10.72
N ALA A 213 3.36 5.31 -12.05
CA ALA A 213 2.36 4.62 -12.88
C ALA A 213 2.40 3.09 -12.68
N ILE A 214 3.60 2.53 -12.47
CA ILE A 214 3.79 1.10 -12.20
C ILE A 214 3.47 0.79 -10.73
N THR A 215 4.01 1.56 -9.79
CA THR A 215 3.78 1.31 -8.35
C THR A 215 2.35 1.60 -7.90
N GLY A 216 1.61 2.41 -8.67
CA GLY A 216 0.21 2.75 -8.48
C GLY A 216 -0.75 1.92 -9.32
N CYS A 217 -0.27 1.01 -10.18
CA CYS A 217 -1.11 0.31 -11.17
C CYS A 217 -2.31 -0.45 -10.57
N GLY A 218 -2.23 -0.83 -9.28
CA GLY A 218 -3.32 -1.49 -8.56
C GLY A 218 -4.49 -0.57 -8.19
N LEU A 219 -4.31 0.75 -8.27
CA LEU A 219 -5.34 1.77 -7.98
C LEU A 219 -6.00 2.31 -9.25
N ILE A 220 -5.45 2.03 -10.42
CA ILE A 220 -5.99 2.52 -11.67
C ILE A 220 -7.27 1.76 -12.01
N GLU A 221 -8.31 2.52 -12.35
CA GLU A 221 -9.62 1.99 -12.68
C GLU A 221 -10.23 2.75 -13.85
N PHE A 222 -10.23 2.12 -15.03
CA PHE A 222 -10.97 2.55 -16.20
C PHE A 222 -12.48 2.37 -15.96
N ARG A 223 -13.25 3.37 -16.37
CA ARG A 223 -14.70 3.44 -16.18
C ARG A 223 -15.38 3.86 -17.46
N ASP A 224 -16.54 3.26 -17.73
CA ASP A 224 -17.48 3.70 -18.75
C ASP A 224 -18.82 4.04 -18.08
N ARG A 225 -19.34 5.25 -18.33
CA ARG A 225 -20.58 5.78 -17.70
C ARG A 225 -20.64 5.52 -16.19
N GLY A 226 -19.52 5.70 -15.50
CA GLY A 226 -19.36 5.51 -14.05
C GLY A 226 -19.18 4.06 -13.58
N LYS A 227 -19.34 3.06 -14.46
CA LYS A 227 -19.16 1.64 -14.13
C LYS A 227 -17.72 1.17 -14.40
N PRO A 228 -17.10 0.39 -13.50
CA PRO A 228 -15.75 -0.10 -13.69
C PRO A 228 -15.68 -1.15 -14.80
N LEU A 229 -14.75 -0.95 -15.73
CA LEU A 229 -14.49 -1.85 -16.85
C LEU A 229 -13.66 -3.05 -16.39
N ARG A 230 -14.32 -4.07 -15.81
CA ARG A 230 -13.67 -5.19 -15.10
C ARG A 230 -12.58 -5.90 -15.92
N GLY A 231 -12.86 -6.17 -17.20
CA GLY A 231 -11.93 -6.86 -18.10
C GLY A 231 -10.67 -6.03 -18.38
N GLU A 232 -10.86 -4.76 -18.75
CA GLU A 232 -9.76 -3.83 -19.05
C GLU A 232 -8.90 -3.57 -17.83
N ASN A 233 -9.54 -3.35 -16.67
CA ASN A 233 -8.87 -3.16 -15.40
C ASN A 233 -8.02 -4.36 -14.99
N ARG A 234 -8.54 -5.58 -15.19
CA ARG A 234 -7.78 -6.82 -14.95
C ARG A 234 -6.61 -6.93 -15.92
N ALA A 235 -6.86 -6.72 -17.21
CA ALA A 235 -5.84 -6.79 -18.25
C ALA A 235 -4.71 -5.79 -17.99
N TYR A 236 -5.03 -4.53 -17.71
CA TYR A 236 -4.06 -3.48 -17.38
C TYR A 236 -3.19 -3.88 -16.20
N ARG A 237 -3.80 -4.30 -15.08
CA ARG A 237 -3.05 -4.73 -13.89
C ARG A 237 -2.10 -5.89 -14.20
N ILE A 238 -2.54 -6.89 -14.97
CA ILE A 238 -1.69 -8.03 -15.35
C ILE A 238 -0.55 -7.54 -16.25
N LEU A 239 -0.85 -6.78 -17.30
CA LEU A 239 0.13 -6.31 -18.27
C LEU A 239 1.22 -5.44 -17.64
N ILE A 240 0.83 -4.44 -16.84
CA ILE A 240 1.78 -3.55 -16.17
C ILE A 240 2.60 -4.32 -15.13
N SER A 241 1.96 -5.17 -14.32
CA SER A 241 2.66 -5.89 -13.26
C SER A 241 3.66 -6.93 -13.79
N GLU A 242 3.23 -7.76 -14.74
CA GLU A 242 4.08 -8.80 -15.31
C GLU A 242 5.16 -8.20 -16.20
N GLY A 243 4.86 -7.15 -16.98
CA GLY A 243 5.85 -6.41 -17.76
C GLY A 243 6.96 -5.82 -16.88
N ALA A 244 6.59 -5.07 -15.85
CA ALA A 244 7.57 -4.48 -14.92
C ALA A 244 8.41 -5.53 -14.20
N HIS A 245 7.77 -6.60 -13.69
CA HIS A 245 8.51 -7.67 -13.01
C HIS A 245 9.43 -8.44 -13.96
N PHE A 246 9.01 -8.65 -15.20
CA PHE A 246 9.83 -9.33 -16.20
C PHE A 246 11.07 -8.50 -16.54
N ILE A 247 10.95 -7.19 -16.72
CA ILE A 247 12.09 -6.28 -16.90
C ILE A 247 13.03 -6.35 -15.69
N TRP A 248 12.48 -6.32 -14.49
CA TRP A 248 13.26 -6.51 -13.26
C TRP A 248 14.03 -7.84 -13.25
N LYS A 249 13.39 -8.95 -13.64
CA LYS A 249 14.05 -10.26 -13.76
C LYS A 249 15.18 -10.24 -14.78
N LEU A 250 15.00 -9.60 -15.93
CA LEU A 250 16.06 -9.46 -16.94
C LEU A 250 17.27 -8.72 -16.36
N ARG A 251 17.04 -7.62 -15.63
CA ARG A 251 18.11 -6.89 -14.93
C ARG A 251 18.79 -7.76 -13.86
N CYS A 252 18.04 -8.48 -13.05
CA CYS A 252 18.61 -9.37 -12.03
C CYS A 252 19.46 -10.50 -12.64
N ALA A 253 19.01 -11.09 -13.75
CA ALA A 253 19.74 -12.13 -14.46
C ALA A 253 21.04 -11.59 -15.08
N ARG A 254 21.07 -10.32 -15.50
CA ARG A 254 22.28 -9.66 -15.98
C ARG A 254 23.31 -9.44 -14.88
N ILE A 255 22.88 -8.97 -13.71
CA ILE A 255 23.82 -8.61 -12.63
C ILE A 255 24.37 -9.83 -11.89
N HIS A 256 23.59 -10.90 -11.79
CA HIS A 256 23.99 -12.11 -11.07
C HIS A 256 24.26 -13.29 -11.99
N GLY A 257 24.08 -13.14 -13.30
CA GLY A 257 24.28 -14.21 -14.26
C GLY A 257 25.75 -14.48 -14.51
N GLU A 258 26.03 -15.70 -14.96
CA GLU A 258 27.38 -16.18 -15.33
C GLU A 258 27.79 -15.73 -16.74
N LYS A 259 26.87 -15.13 -17.52
CA LYS A 259 27.18 -14.68 -18.88
C LYS A 259 28.17 -13.51 -18.83
N PRO A 260 29.12 -13.45 -19.78
CA PRO A 260 30.02 -12.32 -19.91
C PRO A 260 29.26 -11.00 -19.98
N GLU A 261 29.84 -9.97 -19.36
CA GLU A 261 29.33 -8.61 -19.40
C GLU A 261 29.18 -8.16 -20.87
N GLY A 262 27.98 -7.70 -21.25
CA GLY A 262 27.70 -7.27 -22.63
C GLY A 262 27.01 -8.32 -23.53
N GLU A 263 26.90 -9.59 -23.12
CA GLU A 263 26.13 -10.58 -23.87
C GLU A 263 24.63 -10.53 -23.56
N TRP A 264 23.91 -9.73 -24.35
CA TRP A 264 22.47 -9.54 -24.17
C TRP A 264 21.64 -10.63 -24.89
N PRO A 265 20.56 -11.14 -24.26
CA PRO A 265 19.60 -11.97 -24.95
C PRO A 265 19.06 -11.27 -26.21
N LYS A 266 18.88 -12.05 -27.28
CA LYS A 266 18.31 -11.52 -28.52
C LYS A 266 16.88 -11.05 -28.26
N GLU A 267 16.47 -10.01 -28.97
CA GLU A 267 15.12 -9.44 -28.85
C GLU A 267 14.02 -10.48 -29.04
N THR A 268 14.21 -11.41 -29.98
CA THR A 268 13.29 -12.54 -30.24
C THR A 268 13.15 -13.47 -29.03
N GLU A 269 14.26 -13.79 -28.35
CA GLU A 269 14.24 -14.60 -27.13
C GLU A 269 13.45 -13.89 -26.02
N ILE A 270 13.69 -12.59 -25.83
CA ILE A 270 13.00 -11.78 -24.82
C ILE A 270 11.50 -11.72 -25.11
N HIS A 271 11.13 -11.46 -26.36
CA HIS A 271 9.74 -11.41 -26.80
C HIS A 271 9.03 -12.75 -26.57
N ASN A 272 9.63 -13.87 -26.98
CA ASN A 272 9.04 -15.20 -26.82
C ASN A 272 8.85 -15.57 -25.34
N ARG A 273 9.83 -15.24 -24.49
CA ARG A 273 9.73 -15.47 -23.03
C ARG A 273 8.66 -14.60 -22.39
N TRP A 274 8.53 -13.34 -22.80
CA TRP A 274 7.47 -12.46 -22.35
C TRP A 274 6.09 -12.96 -22.79
N LEU A 275 5.95 -13.39 -24.05
CA LEU A 275 4.72 -13.92 -24.61
C LEU A 275 4.27 -15.19 -23.88
N ALA A 276 5.18 -16.14 -23.64
CA ALA A 276 4.91 -17.35 -22.88
C ALA A 276 4.40 -17.04 -21.46
N MET A 277 5.02 -16.08 -20.77
CA MET A 277 4.61 -15.64 -19.44
C MET A 277 3.21 -15.00 -19.46
N ILE A 278 2.93 -14.10 -20.41
CA ILE A 278 1.63 -13.42 -20.49
C ILE A 278 0.52 -14.41 -20.85
N ASN A 279 0.76 -15.32 -21.80
CA ASN A 279 -0.22 -16.35 -22.16
C ASN A 279 -0.60 -17.21 -20.96
N ALA A 280 0.39 -17.66 -20.16
CA ALA A 280 0.13 -18.43 -18.94
C ALA A 280 -0.67 -17.65 -17.89
N ARG A 281 -0.59 -16.32 -17.87
CA ARG A 281 -1.33 -15.46 -16.94
C ARG A 281 -2.74 -15.13 -17.41
N LEU A 282 -2.97 -15.09 -18.72
CA LEU A 282 -4.27 -14.79 -19.33
C LEU A 282 -5.12 -16.04 -19.55
N SER A 283 -4.52 -17.22 -19.64
CA SER A 283 -5.22 -18.51 -19.74
C SER A 283 -5.80 -19.03 -18.41
N LEU A 284 -5.66 -18.26 -17.33
CA LEU A 284 -6.18 -18.51 -15.98
C LEU A 284 -7.22 -17.44 -15.61
#